data_AF-A0A4R3U675-F1
#
_entry.id   AF-A0A4R3U675-F1
#
_cell.length_a   1.000
_cell.length_b   1.000
_cell.length_c   1.000
_cell.angle_alpha   90.00
_cell.angle_beta   90.00
_cell.angle_gamma   90.00
#
_symmetry.space_group_name_H-M   'P 1'
#
loop_
_entity.id
_entity.type
_entity.pdbx_description
1 polymer ?
#
loop_
_entity_poly.entity_id
_entity_poly.type
_entity_poly.pdbx_seq_one_letter_code
_entity_poly.pdbx_strand_id
1 'polypeptide(L)'
;MNVSLINAESELEPLCRSYVCAAFDVLGFRVHGDAGVRTVQLLWAVGVMSDHAPHFLGAWHVQEPKDACWRAIASDVQDRGVVRLRIVIGPDPVEIQAAMAPRYRYNAVLPASATLNHPDVGSTLLGHRRYVERAVEVSASLSPRLKRAVVRHGPFVNAAAAAALLRRSAERYLSRAWPESPEPARAVRSSASLALSAAVG
;
A
#
# COMPACT_ATOMS: atom_id res chain seq x y z
N MET A 1 -18.54 2.37 -12.64
CA MET A 1 -17.16 1.99 -13.01
C MET A 1 -16.78 0.78 -12.17
N ASN A 2 -16.44 -0.36 -12.78
CA ASN A 2 -16.03 -1.57 -12.06
C ASN A 2 -14.63 -1.36 -11.50
N VAL A 3 -14.53 -0.94 -10.24
CA VAL A 3 -13.29 -1.05 -9.47
C VAL A 3 -13.05 -2.54 -9.28
N SER A 4 -11.95 -3.05 -9.81
CA SER A 4 -11.62 -4.46 -9.70
C SER A 4 -11.48 -4.85 -8.23
N LEU A 5 -12.35 -5.78 -7.81
CA LEU A 5 -12.64 -6.36 -6.48
C LEU A 5 -11.45 -6.98 -5.71
N ILE A 6 -10.25 -6.41 -5.83
CA ILE A 6 -9.03 -7.05 -5.33
C ILE A 6 -8.41 -6.24 -4.19
N ASN A 7 -9.30 -5.55 -3.48
CA ASN A 7 -9.05 -5.05 -2.14
C ASN A 7 -10.28 -5.28 -1.24
N ALA A 8 -11.09 -6.32 -1.50
CA ALA A 8 -12.32 -6.57 -0.75
C ALA A 8 -12.12 -6.72 0.77
N GLU A 9 -10.90 -7.01 1.25
CA GLU A 9 -10.56 -7.01 2.69
C GLU A 9 -9.96 -5.69 3.22
N SER A 10 -9.62 -4.76 2.33
CA SER A 10 -9.00 -3.45 2.62
C SER A 10 -10.01 -2.30 2.59
N GLU A 11 -11.12 -2.47 1.87
CA GLU A 11 -12.21 -1.48 1.76
C GLU A 11 -12.78 -0.99 3.11
N LEU A 12 -12.46 -1.67 4.22
CA LEU A 12 -13.01 -1.38 5.54
C LEU A 12 -12.02 -0.80 6.54
N GLU A 13 -10.71 -0.81 6.27
CA GLU A 13 -9.74 -0.31 7.24
C GLU A 13 -9.21 1.08 6.86
N PRO A 14 -9.45 2.10 7.70
CA PRO A 14 -8.91 3.43 7.47
C PRO A 14 -7.38 3.43 7.57
N LEU A 15 -6.73 4.11 6.63
CA LEU A 15 -5.30 4.38 6.65
C LEU A 15 -5.00 5.67 7.42
N CYS A 16 -3.74 5.84 7.81
CA CYS A 16 -3.29 7.11 8.38
C CYS A 16 -3.40 8.22 7.33
N ARG A 17 -3.77 9.43 7.76
CA ARG A 17 -3.96 10.56 6.84
C ARG A 17 -2.68 11.01 6.15
N SER A 18 -1.51 10.71 6.71
CA SER A 18 -0.22 11.23 6.24
C SER A 18 0.89 10.18 6.33
N TYR A 19 1.45 9.82 5.19
CA TYR A 19 2.66 9.03 5.07
C TYR A 19 3.80 9.88 4.50
N VAL A 20 4.99 9.75 5.08
CA VAL A 20 6.19 10.42 4.56
C VAL A 20 6.72 9.65 3.36
N CYS A 21 6.76 8.33 3.44
CA CYS A 21 7.24 7.48 2.36
C CYS A 21 6.36 6.24 2.23
N ALA A 22 6.11 5.77 1.02
CA ALA A 22 5.55 4.45 0.75
C ALA A 22 6.44 3.69 -0.24
N ALA A 23 6.72 2.43 0.06
CA ALA A 23 7.45 1.53 -0.82
C ALA A 23 6.52 0.46 -1.37
N PHE A 24 6.51 0.32 -2.69
CA PHE A 24 5.75 -0.65 -3.44
C PHE A 24 6.68 -1.72 -4.02
N ASP A 25 6.21 -2.96 -4.03
CA ASP A 25 6.91 -4.09 -4.65
C ASP A 25 5.87 -5.04 -5.28
N VAL A 26 6.32 -5.87 -6.21
CA VAL A 26 5.48 -6.80 -6.98
C VAL A 26 5.79 -8.22 -6.56
N LEU A 27 4.73 -9.01 -6.40
CA LEU A 27 4.82 -10.42 -6.06
C LEU A 27 4.00 -11.27 -7.01
N GLY A 28 4.65 -12.25 -7.64
CA GLY A 28 3.98 -13.29 -8.42
C GLY A 28 3.48 -14.42 -7.53
N PHE A 29 2.30 -14.96 -7.82
CA PHE A 29 1.72 -16.09 -7.13
C PHE A 29 0.82 -16.91 -8.05
N ARG A 30 0.53 -18.14 -7.63
CA ARG A 30 -0.26 -19.10 -8.41
C ARG A 30 -1.70 -19.10 -7.91
N VAL A 31 -2.67 -18.98 -8.81
CA VAL A 31 -4.10 -19.12 -8.51
C VAL A 31 -4.71 -20.22 -9.36
N HIS A 32 -5.70 -20.92 -8.81
CA HIS A 32 -6.56 -21.79 -9.58
C HIS A 32 -7.49 -20.95 -10.44
N GLY A 33 -7.66 -21.34 -11.70
CA GLY A 33 -8.70 -20.86 -12.59
C GLY A 33 -9.29 -22.03 -13.37
N ASP A 34 -10.31 -21.74 -14.18
CA ASP A 34 -11.07 -22.76 -14.90
C ASP A 34 -10.20 -23.59 -15.86
N ALA A 35 -9.16 -22.97 -16.43
CA ALA A 35 -8.18 -23.61 -17.31
C ALA A 35 -6.93 -24.14 -16.57
N GLY A 36 -6.98 -24.26 -15.25
CA GLY A 36 -5.88 -24.74 -14.40
C GLY A 36 -5.16 -23.64 -13.62
N VAL A 37 -3.94 -23.94 -13.18
CA VAL A 37 -3.16 -23.01 -12.34
C VAL A 37 -2.49 -21.95 -13.22
N ARG A 38 -2.79 -20.68 -12.97
CA ARG A 38 -2.15 -19.54 -13.63
C ARG A 38 -1.35 -18.69 -12.66
N THR A 39 -0.35 -18.00 -13.18
CA THR A 39 0.42 -17.00 -12.43
C THR A 39 -0.26 -15.64 -12.56
N VAL A 40 -0.40 -14.96 -11.43
CA VAL A 40 -0.94 -13.60 -11.32
C VAL A 40 0.02 -12.77 -10.46
N GLN A 41 -0.07 -11.45 -10.58
CA GLN A 41 0.80 -10.51 -9.86
C GLN A 41 -0.02 -9.65 -8.89
N LEU A 42 0.48 -9.50 -7.67
CA LEU A 42 -0.01 -8.56 -6.68
C LEU A 42 1.06 -7.51 -6.48
N LEU A 43 0.68 -6.25 -6.60
CA LEU A 43 1.43 -5.14 -6.08
C LEU A 43 1.09 -5.02 -4.59
N TRP A 44 2.07 -4.82 -3.71
CA TRP A 44 1.84 -4.57 -2.30
C TRP A 44 2.65 -3.36 -1.84
N ALA A 45 2.24 -2.75 -0.74
CA ALA A 45 2.90 -1.56 -0.23
C ALA A 45 3.00 -1.49 1.29
N VAL A 46 4.05 -0.80 1.74
CA VAL A 46 4.25 -0.37 3.12
C VAL A 46 4.49 1.13 3.16
N GLY A 47 3.86 1.80 4.10
CA GLY A 47 4.03 3.21 4.39
C GLY A 47 4.85 3.41 5.66
N VAL A 48 5.58 4.52 5.71
CA VAL A 48 6.30 4.98 6.89
C VAL A 48 5.74 6.36 7.27
N MET A 49 5.31 6.47 8.52
CA MET A 49 4.74 7.69 9.10
C MET A 49 5.85 8.60 9.67
N SER A 50 5.48 9.79 10.17
CA SER A 50 6.44 10.77 10.70
C SER A 50 7.15 10.34 11.98
N ASP A 51 6.60 9.37 12.69
CA ASP A 51 7.20 8.70 13.85
C ASP A 51 8.09 7.51 13.45
N HIS A 52 8.36 7.32 12.14
CA HIS A 52 9.08 6.17 11.57
C HIS A 52 8.40 4.81 11.74
N ALA A 53 7.15 4.77 12.22
CA ALA A 53 6.42 3.52 12.35
C ALA A 53 5.96 3.02 10.97
N PRO A 54 6.26 1.74 10.64
CA PRO A 54 5.81 1.13 9.39
C PRO A 54 4.36 0.66 9.49
N HIS A 55 3.63 0.77 8.38
CA HIS A 55 2.24 0.35 8.26
C HIS A 55 2.04 -0.32 6.90
N PHE A 56 1.51 -1.55 6.88
CA PHE A 56 1.11 -2.22 5.65
C PHE A 56 -0.07 -1.49 5.01
N LEU A 57 0.12 -0.95 3.80
CA LEU A 57 -0.92 -0.16 3.15
C LEU A 57 -1.91 -1.03 2.41
N GLY A 58 -1.50 -2.18 1.88
CA GLY A 58 -2.41 -3.05 1.13
C GLY A 58 -1.70 -3.90 0.09
N ALA A 59 -2.50 -4.69 -0.62
CA ALA A 59 -2.07 -5.47 -1.77
C ALA A 59 -3.17 -5.45 -2.85
N TRP A 60 -2.80 -5.09 -4.07
CA TRP A 60 -3.69 -4.90 -5.21
C TRP A 60 -3.27 -5.79 -6.37
N HIS A 61 -4.21 -6.40 -7.07
CA HIS A 61 -3.89 -7.24 -8.22
C HIS A 61 -3.56 -6.38 -9.44
N VAL A 62 -2.45 -6.72 -10.07
CA VAL A 62 -2.00 -6.05 -11.29
C VAL A 62 -2.81 -6.59 -12.45
N GLN A 63 -3.68 -5.74 -12.99
CA GLN A 63 -4.42 -6.02 -14.21
C GLN A 63 -3.81 -5.24 -15.37
N GLU A 64 -3.81 -5.85 -16.55
CA GLU A 64 -3.45 -5.16 -17.78
C GLU A 64 -4.67 -4.36 -18.29
N PRO A 65 -4.49 -3.10 -18.74
CA PRO A 65 -3.22 -2.36 -18.82
C PRO A 65 -2.79 -1.77 -17.46
N LYS A 66 -1.48 -1.77 -17.19
CA LYS A 66 -0.87 -1.31 -15.91
C LYS A 66 -1.27 0.09 -15.46
N ASP A 67 -1.47 1.03 -16.38
CA ASP A 67 -1.93 2.39 -16.06
C ASP A 67 -3.29 2.43 -15.33
N ALA A 68 -4.17 1.46 -15.60
CA ALA A 68 -5.44 1.34 -14.90
C ALA A 68 -5.23 0.88 -13.44
N CYS A 69 -4.21 0.07 -13.20
CA CYS A 69 -3.85 -0.43 -11.86
C CYS A 69 -3.42 0.71 -10.94
N TRP A 70 -2.48 1.55 -11.35
CA TRP A 70 -1.96 2.63 -10.50
C TRP A 70 -3.01 3.69 -10.15
N ARG A 71 -3.91 4.02 -11.09
CA ARG A 71 -5.03 4.93 -10.80
C ARG A 71 -6.01 4.35 -9.79
N ALA A 72 -6.30 3.05 -9.88
CA ALA A 72 -7.14 2.36 -8.91
C ALA A 72 -6.49 2.33 -7.52
N ILE A 73 -5.19 2.05 -7.44
CA ILE A 73 -4.42 2.09 -6.18
C ILE A 73 -4.45 3.49 -5.58
N ALA A 74 -4.20 4.53 -6.37
CA ALA A 74 -4.20 5.91 -5.90
C ALA A 74 -5.58 6.33 -5.35
N SER A 75 -6.66 5.87 -5.99
CA SER A 75 -8.04 6.08 -5.51
C SER A 75 -8.28 5.34 -4.20
N ASP A 76 -8.02 4.04 -4.14
CA ASP A 76 -8.23 3.21 -2.95
C ASP A 76 -7.49 3.77 -1.72
N VAL A 77 -6.22 4.15 -1.89
CA VAL A 77 -5.42 4.75 -0.82
C VAL A 77 -6.02 6.08 -0.35
N GLN A 78 -6.55 6.89 -1.27
CA GLN A 78 -7.24 8.15 -0.95
C GLN A 78 -8.59 7.92 -0.25
N ASP A 79 -9.39 6.99 -0.77
CA ASP A 79 -10.72 6.63 -0.26
C ASP A 79 -10.63 6.07 1.17
N ARG A 80 -9.52 5.41 1.50
CA ARG A 80 -9.19 4.95 2.86
C ARG A 80 -8.62 6.04 3.77
N GLY A 81 -8.54 7.29 3.30
CA GLY A 81 -8.27 8.47 4.12
C GLY A 81 -6.87 9.07 3.98
N VAL A 82 -6.01 8.56 3.10
CA VAL A 82 -4.69 9.16 2.87
C VAL A 82 -4.84 10.49 2.14
N VAL A 83 -4.44 11.56 2.80
CA VAL A 83 -4.47 12.92 2.24
C VAL A 83 -3.08 13.36 1.80
N ARG A 84 -2.03 12.81 2.41
CA ARG A 84 -0.65 13.20 2.14
C ARG A 84 0.22 11.97 1.97
N LEU A 85 0.86 11.88 0.81
CA LEU A 85 1.87 10.88 0.48
C LEU A 85 3.03 11.60 -0.21
N ARG A 86 4.13 11.82 0.51
CA ARG A 86 5.22 12.70 0.03
C ARG A 86 6.20 11.98 -0.88
N ILE A 87 6.59 10.76 -0.56
CA ILE A 87 7.56 9.99 -1.35
C ILE A 87 6.96 8.63 -1.66
N VAL A 88 7.04 8.21 -2.91
CA VAL A 88 6.66 6.88 -3.36
C VAL A 88 7.86 6.22 -4.00
N ILE A 89 8.14 4.99 -3.59
CA ILE A 89 9.20 4.15 -4.15
C ILE A 89 8.51 2.97 -4.84
N GLY A 90 8.82 2.71 -6.11
CA GLY A 90 8.16 1.60 -6.80
C GLY A 90 8.81 1.18 -8.12
N PRO A 91 8.29 0.11 -8.74
CA PRO A 91 8.91 -0.52 -9.91
C PRO A 91 8.81 0.31 -11.19
N ASP A 92 7.79 1.17 -11.31
CA ASP A 92 7.58 2.02 -12.49
C ASP A 92 7.36 3.48 -12.06
N PRO A 93 8.42 4.28 -11.91
CA PRO A 93 8.30 5.63 -11.38
C PRO A 93 7.50 6.56 -12.31
N VAL A 94 7.47 6.30 -13.63
CA VAL A 94 6.77 7.16 -14.60
C VAL A 94 5.26 6.93 -14.51
N GLU A 95 4.83 5.66 -14.55
CA GLU A 95 3.41 5.31 -14.40
C GLU A 95 2.88 5.73 -13.02
N ILE A 96 3.65 5.49 -11.96
CA ILE A 96 3.30 5.90 -10.59
C ILE A 96 3.14 7.42 -10.52
N GLN A 97 4.08 8.20 -11.07
CA GLN A 97 4.01 9.66 -11.06
C GLN A 97 2.75 10.15 -11.79
N ALA A 98 2.46 9.61 -12.97
CA ALA A 98 1.28 9.97 -13.75
C ALA A 98 -0.04 9.68 -13.00
N ALA A 99 -0.12 8.55 -12.31
CA ALA A 99 -1.31 8.15 -11.56
C ALA A 99 -1.49 8.90 -10.22
N MET A 100 -0.40 9.22 -9.54
CA MET A 100 -0.41 9.83 -8.20
C MET A 100 -0.50 11.36 -8.25
N ALA A 101 0.09 12.01 -9.26
CA ALA A 101 0.14 13.48 -9.37
C ALA A 101 -1.23 14.19 -9.26
N PRO A 102 -2.33 13.66 -9.83
CA PRO A 102 -3.65 14.29 -9.70
C PRO A 102 -4.21 14.30 -8.27
N ARG A 103 -3.72 13.42 -7.38
CA ARG A 103 -4.27 13.22 -6.02
C ARG A 103 -3.33 13.71 -4.92
N TYR A 104 -2.03 13.56 -5.11
CA TYR A 104 -1.01 13.87 -4.11
C TYR A 104 -0.10 14.99 -4.61
N ARG A 105 -0.47 16.22 -4.27
CA ARG A 105 0.32 17.40 -4.63
C ARG A 105 1.71 17.30 -4.00
N TYR A 106 2.74 17.56 -4.79
CA TYR A 106 4.15 17.53 -4.37
C TYR A 106 4.65 16.15 -3.93
N ASN A 107 4.08 15.06 -4.45
CA ASN A 107 4.69 13.75 -4.27
C ASN A 107 5.94 13.63 -5.16
N ALA A 108 7.01 13.08 -4.60
CA ALA A 108 8.18 12.63 -5.35
C ALA A 108 8.07 11.12 -5.58
N VAL A 109 8.38 10.67 -6.78
CA VAL A 109 8.41 9.24 -7.11
C VAL A 109 9.83 8.82 -7.43
N LEU A 110 10.28 7.75 -6.77
CA LEU A 110 11.62 7.19 -6.90
C LEU A 110 11.52 5.76 -7.43
N PRO A 111 12.46 5.32 -8.28
CA PRO A 111 12.52 3.91 -8.68
C PRO A 111 12.88 3.03 -7.48
N ALA A 112 12.38 1.79 -7.46
CA ALA A 112 12.73 0.80 -6.44
C ALA A 112 14.23 0.46 -6.42
N SER A 113 14.93 0.67 -7.55
CA SER A 113 16.38 0.53 -7.68
C SER A 113 17.16 1.79 -7.26
N ALA A 114 16.49 2.89 -6.89
CA ALA A 114 17.17 4.10 -6.45
C ALA A 114 18.05 3.79 -5.25
N THR A 115 19.36 3.93 -5.42
CA THR A 115 20.26 3.97 -4.28
C THR A 115 20.10 5.33 -3.61
N LEU A 116 20.16 5.37 -2.27
CA LEU A 116 20.09 6.62 -1.48
C LEU A 116 21.22 7.62 -1.81
N ASN A 117 22.20 7.17 -2.59
CA ASN A 117 23.36 7.95 -3.02
C ASN A 117 23.15 8.57 -4.41
N HIS A 118 21.99 8.40 -5.05
CA HIS A 118 21.72 9.02 -6.34
C HIS A 118 21.66 10.56 -6.19
N PRO A 119 22.36 11.34 -7.02
CA PRO A 119 22.47 12.80 -6.85
C PRO A 119 21.10 13.51 -6.87
N ASP A 120 20.18 13.08 -7.73
CA ASP A 120 18.82 13.63 -7.82
C ASP A 120 17.93 13.32 -6.60
N VAL A 121 18.33 12.29 -5.84
CA VAL A 121 17.67 11.89 -4.60
C VAL A 121 18.15 12.78 -3.45
N GLY A 122 19.39 13.29 -3.50
CA GLY A 122 19.97 14.12 -2.43
C GLY A 122 19.24 15.44 -2.15
N SER A 123 18.80 16.15 -3.19
CA SER A 123 18.06 17.42 -3.05
C SER A 123 16.59 17.19 -2.66
N THR A 124 15.97 16.16 -3.23
CA THR A 124 14.57 15.78 -2.96
C THR A 124 14.38 15.18 -1.57
N LEU A 125 15.41 14.54 -1.01
CA LEU A 125 15.38 13.87 0.30
C LEU A 125 15.97 14.69 1.46
N LEU A 126 16.23 15.98 1.26
CA LEU A 126 16.80 16.81 2.31
C LEU A 126 15.82 16.93 3.49
N GLY A 127 16.11 16.18 4.57
CA GLY A 127 15.21 15.99 5.72
C GLY A 127 14.31 14.74 5.66
N HIS A 128 14.24 14.02 4.53
CA HIS A 128 13.44 12.80 4.37
C HIS A 128 14.25 11.49 4.28
N ARG A 129 15.58 11.58 4.19
CA ARG A 129 16.49 10.42 4.02
C ARG A 129 16.18 9.24 4.95
N ARG A 130 16.03 9.50 6.25
CA ARG A 130 15.74 8.44 7.25
C ARG A 130 14.41 7.71 7.01
N TYR A 131 13.40 8.39 6.45
CA TYR A 131 12.12 7.75 6.13
C TYR A 131 12.22 6.85 4.90
N VAL A 132 12.99 7.27 3.90
CA VAL A 132 13.27 6.45 2.71
C VAL A 132 14.10 5.22 3.09
N GLU A 133 15.18 5.41 3.85
CA GLU A 133 15.98 4.32 4.44
C GLU A 133 15.09 3.32 5.15
N ARG A 134 14.18 3.82 6.01
CA ARG A 134 13.25 2.98 6.74
C ARG A 134 12.27 2.24 5.84
N ALA A 135 11.69 2.90 4.85
CA ALA A 135 10.73 2.28 3.93
C ALA A 135 11.39 1.17 3.10
N VAL A 136 12.62 1.40 2.63
CA VAL A 136 13.41 0.42 1.89
C VAL A 136 13.80 -0.75 2.79
N GLU A 137 14.27 -0.50 4.01
CA GLU A 137 14.62 -1.54 4.99
C GLU A 137 13.43 -2.46 5.30
N VAL A 138 12.27 -1.86 5.58
CA VAL A 138 11.03 -2.59 5.90
C VAL A 138 10.56 -3.40 4.68
N SER A 139 10.56 -2.79 3.50
CA SER A 139 10.18 -3.48 2.26
C SER A 139 11.12 -4.65 1.93
N ALA A 140 12.44 -4.42 1.99
CA ALA A 140 13.46 -5.44 1.75
C ALA A 140 13.38 -6.60 2.76
N SER A 141 12.99 -6.31 4.00
CA SER A 141 12.78 -7.32 5.04
C SER A 141 11.48 -8.11 4.84
N LEU A 142 10.41 -7.45 4.36
CA LEU A 142 9.11 -8.08 4.13
C LEU A 142 9.09 -8.94 2.86
N SER A 143 9.66 -8.45 1.76
CA SER A 143 9.61 -9.11 0.45
C SER A 143 9.98 -10.61 0.48
N PRO A 144 11.13 -11.05 1.05
CA PRO A 144 11.46 -12.47 1.12
C PRO A 144 10.57 -13.28 2.05
N ARG A 145 9.93 -12.65 3.05
CA ARG A 145 8.97 -13.34 3.95
C ARG A 145 7.65 -13.56 3.23
N LEU A 146 7.13 -12.53 2.55
CA LEU A 146 5.93 -12.61 1.75
C LEU A 146 6.08 -13.62 0.60
N LYS A 147 7.22 -13.59 -0.10
CA LYS A 147 7.59 -14.59 -1.13
C LYS A 147 7.51 -16.02 -0.58
N ARG A 148 8.13 -16.28 0.58
CA ARG A 148 8.09 -17.61 1.22
C ARG A 148 6.68 -18.02 1.66
N ALA A 149 5.89 -17.09 2.19
CA ALA A 149 4.51 -17.36 2.58
C ALA A 149 3.66 -17.76 1.36
N VAL A 150 3.80 -17.04 0.25
CA VAL A 150 3.12 -17.35 -1.02
C VAL A 150 3.51 -18.73 -1.55
N VAL A 151 4.80 -19.05 -1.57
CA VAL A 151 5.28 -20.36 -2.04
C VAL A 151 4.75 -21.49 -1.17
N ARG A 152 4.69 -21.29 0.14
CA ARG A 152 4.25 -22.31 1.11
C ARG A 152 2.74 -22.58 1.05
N HIS A 153 1.93 -21.56 0.79
CA HIS A 153 0.47 -21.64 0.91
C HIS A 153 -0.28 -21.66 -0.43
N GLY A 154 0.38 -21.34 -1.54
CA GLY A 154 -0.22 -21.45 -2.87
C GLY A 154 -0.22 -22.89 -3.39
N PRO A 155 -0.99 -23.20 -4.46
CA PRO A 155 -1.83 -22.28 -5.24
C PRO A 155 -3.09 -21.82 -4.50
N PHE A 156 -3.47 -20.56 -4.68
CA PHE A 156 -4.62 -19.92 -4.03
C PHE A 156 -5.91 -20.11 -4.82
N VAL A 157 -7.06 -19.98 -4.18
CA VAL A 157 -8.37 -20.04 -4.86
C VAL A 157 -8.59 -18.82 -5.75
N ASN A 158 -8.11 -17.64 -5.34
CA ASN A 158 -8.18 -16.40 -6.10
C ASN A 158 -7.15 -15.37 -5.58
N ALA A 159 -7.09 -14.20 -6.21
CA ALA A 159 -6.19 -13.11 -5.82
C ALA A 159 -6.51 -12.51 -4.44
N ALA A 160 -7.79 -12.47 -4.05
CA ALA A 160 -8.20 -11.96 -2.74
C ALA A 160 -7.64 -12.83 -1.59
N ALA A 161 -7.72 -14.15 -1.73
CA ALA A 161 -7.15 -15.09 -0.74
C ALA A 161 -5.62 -14.93 -0.59
N ALA A 162 -4.92 -14.64 -1.68
CA ALA A 162 -3.49 -14.33 -1.64
C ALA A 162 -3.22 -12.99 -0.93
N ALA A 163 -3.97 -11.92 -1.27
CA ALA A 163 -3.85 -10.62 -0.62
C ALA A 163 -4.11 -10.70 0.89
N ALA A 164 -5.13 -11.47 1.31
CA ALA A 164 -5.44 -11.74 2.71
C ALA A 164 -4.27 -12.41 3.46
N LEU A 165 -3.59 -13.36 2.82
CA LEU A 165 -2.38 -13.98 3.39
C LEU A 165 -1.24 -12.97 3.51
N LEU A 166 -1.01 -12.14 2.48
CA LEU A 166 0.05 -11.13 2.50
C LEU A 166 -0.15 -10.16 3.66
N ARG A 167 -1.38 -9.65 3.81
CA ARG A 167 -1.78 -8.76 4.90
C ARG A 167 -1.49 -9.38 6.27
N ARG A 168 -2.06 -10.56 6.56
CA ARG A 168 -1.82 -11.26 7.84
C ARG A 168 -0.34 -11.56 8.10
N SER A 169 0.44 -11.80 7.05
CA SER A 169 1.87 -12.08 7.16
C SER A 169 2.67 -10.80 7.43
N ALA A 170 2.29 -9.70 6.79
CA ALA A 170 2.88 -8.39 7.00
C ALA A 170 2.57 -7.86 8.40
N GLU A 171 1.30 -7.85 8.83
CA GLU A 171 0.88 -7.39 10.17
C GLU A 171 1.58 -8.17 11.29
N ARG A 172 1.67 -9.51 11.18
CA ARG A 172 2.41 -10.34 12.14
C ARG A 172 3.89 -10.03 12.19
N TYR A 173 4.49 -9.65 11.06
CA TYR A 173 5.89 -9.25 11.03
C TYR A 173 6.08 -7.87 11.65
N LEU A 174 5.27 -6.89 11.21
CA LEU A 174 5.36 -5.51 11.66
C LEU A 174 5.13 -5.41 13.18
N SER A 175 4.11 -6.06 13.72
CA SER A 175 3.85 -6.10 15.17
C SER A 175 4.99 -6.71 16.00
N ARG A 176 5.73 -7.69 15.45
CA ARG A 176 6.85 -8.33 16.15
C ARG A 176 8.14 -7.53 16.08
N ALA A 177 8.41 -6.92 14.94
CA ALA A 177 9.63 -6.17 14.72
C ALA A 177 9.53 -4.70 15.17
N TRP A 178 8.30 -4.17 15.30
CA TRP A 178 8.00 -2.80 15.73
C TRP A 178 6.87 -2.76 16.77
N PRO A 179 7.13 -3.19 18.02
CA PRO A 179 6.13 -3.20 19.07
C PRO A 179 5.63 -1.80 19.46
N GLU A 180 6.43 -0.77 19.19
CA GLU A 180 6.10 0.64 19.45
C GLU A 180 5.25 1.30 18.34
N SER A 181 4.89 0.55 17.29
CA SER A 181 4.04 1.10 16.22
C SER A 181 2.66 1.43 16.83
N PRO A 182 2.25 2.72 16.87
CA PRO A 182 0.96 3.07 17.40
C PRO A 182 -0.11 2.32 16.62
N GLU A 183 -1.02 1.64 17.34
CA GLU A 183 -2.18 0.99 16.73
C GLU A 183 -2.81 2.00 15.77
N PRO A 184 -3.06 1.66 14.48
CA PRO A 184 -3.64 2.59 13.53
C PRO A 184 -4.90 3.12 14.18
N ALA A 185 -4.95 4.45 14.38
CA ALA A 185 -5.98 5.11 15.16
C ALA A 185 -7.34 4.56 14.74
N ARG A 186 -7.89 3.64 15.55
CA ARG A 186 -9.25 3.14 15.36
C ARG A 186 -10.07 4.41 15.37
N ALA A 187 -10.58 4.78 14.20
CA ALA A 187 -11.37 5.97 14.05
C ALA A 187 -12.41 5.92 15.15
N VAL A 188 -12.31 6.86 16.10
CA VAL A 188 -13.38 7.14 17.04
C VAL A 188 -14.55 7.41 16.11
N ARG A 189 -15.46 6.44 16.00
CA ARG A 189 -16.72 6.63 15.31
C ARG A 189 -17.33 7.82 16.01
N SER A 190 -17.22 8.99 15.39
CA SER A 190 -17.91 10.17 15.86
C SER A 190 -19.37 9.81 15.79
N SER A 191 -19.94 9.51 16.94
CA SER A 191 -21.36 9.40 17.18
C SER A 191 -21.98 10.79 16.98
N ALA A 192 -21.93 11.32 15.77
CA ALA A 192 -22.81 12.40 15.35
C ALA A 192 -24.16 11.75 15.06
N SER A 193 -24.82 11.41 16.16
CA SER A 193 -26.20 10.97 16.24
C SER A 193 -27.08 12.07 15.64
N LEU A 194 -27.79 11.72 14.57
CA LEU A 194 -29.19 12.03 14.32
C LEU A 194 -29.75 13.24 15.09
N ALA A 195 -29.60 14.44 14.52
CA ALA A 195 -30.44 15.57 14.84
C ALA A 195 -30.63 16.41 13.57
N LEU A 196 -31.63 16.07 12.77
CA LEU A 196 -32.53 17.03 12.10
C LEU A 196 -33.59 16.27 11.28
N SER A 197 -34.69 15.90 11.93
CA SER A 197 -36.00 15.78 11.28
C SER A 197 -37.08 15.92 12.34
N ALA A 198 -37.28 17.17 12.75
CA ALA A 198 -38.54 17.62 13.30
C ALA A 198 -38.67 19.12 12.96
N ALA A 199 -39.86 19.49 12.50
CA ALA A 199 -40.31 20.84 12.16
C ALA A 199 -40.00 21.33 10.73
N VAL A 200 -40.90 21.01 9.80
CA VAL A 200 -41.74 22.03 9.14
C VAL A 200 -43.12 21.39 8.95
N GLY A 201 -44.12 22.02 9.56
CA GLY A 201 -45.54 21.67 9.38
C GLY A 201 -46.15 22.31 8.16
#